data_AF-X1Q0I5-F1
#
_entry.id   AF-X1Q0I5-F1
#
_cell.length_a   1.000
_cell.length_b   1.000
_cell.length_c   1.000
_cell.angle_alpha   90.00
_cell.angle_beta   90.00
_cell.angle_gamma   90.00
#
_symmetry.space_group_name_H-M   'P 1'
#
loop_
_entity.id
_entity.type
_entity.pdbx_description
1 polymer ?
#
loop_
_entity_poly.entity_id
_entity_poly.type
_entity_poly.pdbx_seq_one_letter_code
_entity_poly.pdbx_strand_id
1 'polypeptide(L)' 'MKKNKELILIDGNALLYRAFYALPSFSNIEGIPTGAVYGFTRMLIKLLRKEEPQYI' A
#
# COMPACT_ATOMS: atom_id res chain seq x y z
N MET A 1 10.74 24.67 -14.84
CA MET A 1 10.46 24.85 -13.40
C MET A 1 10.99 23.63 -12.65
N LYS A 2 11.71 23.79 -11.53
CA LYS A 2 12.08 22.64 -10.67
C LYS A 2 10.78 22.05 -10.08
N LYS A 3 10.55 20.74 -10.24
CA LYS A 3 9.48 20.02 -9.52
C LYS A 3 9.83 20.14 -8.02
N ASN A 4 8.91 20.61 -7.19
CA ASN A 4 9.13 20.63 -5.74
C ASN A 4 9.38 19.19 -5.28
N LYS A 5 10.39 18.99 -4.44
CA LYS A 5 10.71 17.66 -3.91
C LYS A 5 9.64 17.27 -2.90
N GLU A 6 8.77 16.35 -3.29
CA GLU A 6 7.73 15.81 -2.42
C GLU A 6 8.22 14.55 -1.71
N LEU A 7 7.95 14.46 -0.40
CA LEU A 7 8.19 13.30 0.46
C LEU A 7 6.84 12.83 1.01
N ILE A 8 6.55 11.55 0.85
CA ILE A 8 5.35 10.92 1.41
C ILE A 8 5.74 9.96 2.51
N LEU A 9 5.28 10.22 3.74
CA LEU A 9 5.49 9.32 4.87
C LEU A 9 4.34 8.31 4.98
N ILE A 10 4.70 7.04 5.15
CA ILE A 10 3.76 5.92 5.18
C ILE A 10 3.81 5.25 6.55
N ASP A 11 2.67 5.23 7.26
CA ASP A 11 2.47 4.35 8.41
C ASP A 11 2.13 2.94 7.91
N GLY A 12 3.14 2.08 7.82
CA GLY A 12 2.99 0.71 7.33
C GLY A 12 2.08 -0.14 8.22
N ASN A 13 2.15 0.03 9.54
CA ASN A 13 1.39 -0.80 10.48
C ASN A 13 -0.11 -0.50 10.40
N ALA A 14 -0.48 0.78 10.46
CA ALA A 14 -1.88 1.19 10.36
C ALA A 14 -2.49 0.80 9.01
N LEU A 15 -1.72 0.94 7.91
CA LEU A 15 -2.20 0.59 6.57
C LEU A 15 -2.30 -0.91 6.33
N LEU A 16 -1.38 -1.71 6.87
CA LEU A 16 -1.47 -3.18 6.83
C LEU A 16 -2.68 -3.67 7.62
N TYR A 17 -2.90 -3.15 8.83
CA TYR A 17 -4.08 -3.47 9.63
C TYR A 17 -5.37 -3.14 8.88
N ARG A 18 -5.46 -1.93 8.32
CA ARG A 18 -6.61 -1.53 7.51
C ARG A 18 -6.80 -2.44 6.29
N ALA A 19 -5.72 -2.79 5.59
CA ALA A 19 -5.78 -3.67 4.43
C ALA A 19 -6.26 -5.08 4.80
N PHE A 20 -5.85 -5.60 5.95
CA PHE A 20 -6.24 -6.92 6.45
C PHE A 20 -7.76 -7.01 6.69
N TYR A 21 -8.36 -6.00 7.33
CA TYR A 21 -9.78 -6.01 7.69
C TYR A 21 -10.73 -5.45 6.62
N ALA A 22 -10.21 -4.72 5.62
CA ALA A 22 -11.05 -4.11 4.57
C ALA A 22 -11.32 -5.02 3.38
N LEU A 23 -10.56 -6.11 3.23
CA LEU A 23 -10.66 -7.02 2.09
C LEU A 23 -11.29 -8.36 2.49
N PRO A 24 -11.90 -9.09 1.54
CA PRO A 24 -12.29 -10.47 1.77
C PRO A 24 -11.09 -11.34 2.15
N SER A 25 -11.35 -12.50 2.74
CA SER A 25 -10.30 -13.45 3.13
C SER A 25 -9.61 -14.04 1.89
N PHE A 26 -8.50 -13.43 1.50
CA PHE A 26 -7.63 -13.93 0.44
C PHE A 26 -6.56 -14.85 1.01
N SER A 27 -6.34 -15.96 0.33
CA SER A 27 -5.28 -16.93 0.60
C SER A 27 -4.60 -17.39 -0.69
N ASN A 28 -3.35 -17.84 -0.58
CA ASN A 28 -2.67 -18.52 -1.69
C ASN A 28 -3.14 -19.99 -1.78
N ILE A 29 -2.57 -20.76 -2.72
CA ILE A 29 -2.90 -22.18 -2.93
C ILE A 29 -2.58 -23.07 -1.71
N GLU A 30 -1.71 -22.61 -0.81
CA GLU A 30 -1.33 -23.31 0.43
C GLU A 30 -2.22 -22.88 1.62
N GLY A 31 -3.19 -21.98 1.40
CA GLY A 31 -4.08 -21.45 2.43
C GLY A 31 -3.49 -20.31 3.26
N ILE A 32 -2.28 -19.81 2.94
CA ILE A 32 -1.64 -18.72 3.68
C ILE A 32 -2.39 -17.40 3.40
N PRO A 33 -2.80 -16.64 4.43
CA PRO A 33 -3.47 -15.35 4.22
C PRO A 33 -2.60 -14.33 3.49
N THR A 34 -3.16 -13.70 2.46
CA THR A 34 -2.44 -12.72 1.62
C THR A 34 -3.14 -11.36 1.52
N GLY A 35 -4.34 -11.21 2.10
CA GLY A 35 -5.18 -10.02 1.98
C GLY A 35 -4.48 -8.72 2.40
N ALA A 36 -3.78 -8.71 3.54
CA ALA A 36 -3.08 -7.52 4.02
C ALA A 36 -2.01 -7.04 3.03
N VAL A 37 -1.16 -7.96 2.55
CA VAL A 37 -0.08 -7.66 1.61
C VAL A 37 -0.64 -7.21 0.27
N TYR A 38 -1.70 -7.87 -0.22
CA TYR A 38 -2.37 -7.49 -1.46
C TYR A 38 -2.96 -6.08 -1.38
N GLY A 39 -3.73 -5.79 -0.33
CA GLY A 39 -4.38 -4.50 -0.13
C GLY A 39 -3.38 -3.36 0.07
N PHE A 40 -2.37 -3.57 0.90
CA PHE A 40 -1.31 -2.59 1.14
C PHE A 40 -0.57 -2.26 -0.15
N THR A 41 -0.10 -3.28 -0.88
CA THR A 41 0.65 -3.10 -2.14
C THR A 41 -0.19 -2.37 -3.18
N ARG A 42 -1.49 -2.70 -3.28
CA ARG A 42 -2.41 -2.01 -4.20
C ARG A 42 -2.59 -0.54 -3.84
N MET A 43 -2.71 -0.21 -2.56
CA MET A 43 -2.78 1.19 -2.10
C MET A 43 -1.48 1.94 -2.41
N LEU A 44 -0.32 1.32 -2.15
CA LEU A 44 0.99 1.90 -2.41
C LEU A 44 1.21 2.19 -3.90
N ILE A 45 0.90 1.23 -4.78
CA ILE A 45 1.01 1.41 -6.24
C ILE A 45 0.10 2.55 -6.71
N LYS A 46 -1.13 2.62 -6.20
CA LYS A 46 -2.07 3.70 -6.54
C LYS A 46 -1.53 5.07 -6.11
N LEU A 47 -0.98 5.16 -4.89
CA LEU A 47 -0.38 6.38 -4.35
C LEU A 47 0.79 6.85 -5.21
N LEU A 48 1.73 5.95 -5.52
CA LEU A 48 2.91 6.26 -6.31
C LEU A 48 2.58 6.75 -7.73
N ARG A 49 1.59 6.13 -8.37
CA ARG A 49 1.13 6.52 -9.71
C ARG A 49 0.37 7.85 -9.71
N LYS A 50 -0.25 8.23 -8.59
CA LYS A 50 -1.07 9.43 -8.48
C LYS A 50 -0.25 10.65 -8.11
N GLU A 51 0.63 10.53 -7.12
CA GLU A 51 1.38 11.66 -6.58
C GLU A 51 2.76 11.81 -7.22
N GLU A 52 3.31 10.75 -7.83
CA GLU A 52 4.67 10.73 -8.40
C GLU A 52 5.73 11.37 -7.48
N PRO A 53 5.80 10.94 -6.19
CA PRO A 53 6.68 11.58 -5.22
C PRO A 53 8.14 11.30 -5.55
N GLN A 54 9.03 12.19 -5.11
CA GLN A 54 10.46 11.98 -5.28
C GLN A 54 11.04 11.06 -4.20
N TYR A 55 10.40 11.03 -3.02
CA TYR A 55 10.81 10.23 -1.88
C TYR A 55 9.61 9.61 -1.17
N ILE A 56 9.83 8.43 -0.59
CA ILE A 56 8.95 7.74 0.36
C ILE A 56 9.78 7.46 1.61
#